data_AF-A0A835J8T6-F1
#
_entry.id   AF-A0A835J8T6-F1
#
_cell.length_a   1.000
_cell.length_b   1.000
_cell.length_c   1.000
_cell.angle_alpha   90.00
_cell.angle_beta   90.00
_cell.angle_gamma   90.00
#
_symmetry.space_group_name_H-M   'P 1'
#
loop_
_entity.id
_entity.type
_entity.pdbx_description
1 polymer ?
#
loop_
_entity_poly.entity_id
_entity_poly.type
_entity_poly.pdbx_seq_one_letter_code
_entity_poly.pdbx_strand_id
1 'polypeptide(L)'
;MATPTKTGRERQGESSNAGGKPGLRKPVFTKVDLLKPGTGGHNLTVKVLNSIAVPPKGRPVSHLLLDLMKPGTTVILRNAKIDMFKGSMRLAVDKWGRVEVTEPAQFAVKEDNNLSLVEYELVNIAEE
;
A
#
# COMPACT_ATOMS: atom_id res chain seq x y z
N MET A 1 74.18 -13.05 -16.78
CA MET A 1 74.10 -11.71 -16.16
C MET A 1 72.66 -11.47 -15.71
N ALA A 2 72.51 -11.01 -14.47
CA ALA A 2 71.32 -10.43 -13.83
C ALA A 2 70.06 -11.30 -13.64
N THR A 3 69.93 -11.88 -12.45
CA THR A 3 68.66 -11.91 -11.70
C THR A 3 68.52 -10.61 -10.91
N PRO A 4 67.31 -10.05 -10.78
CA PRO A 4 66.75 -9.86 -9.43
C PRO A 4 65.24 -10.20 -9.38
N THR A 5 64.80 -11.03 -8.43
CA THR A 5 64.19 -10.62 -7.14
C THR A 5 62.84 -9.90 -7.31
N LYS A 6 61.75 -10.47 -6.76
CA LYS A 6 61.11 -10.01 -5.51
C LYS A 6 59.74 -10.68 -5.28
N THR A 7 59.77 -11.63 -4.35
CA THR A 7 58.67 -12.01 -3.45
C THR A 7 57.97 -10.76 -2.90
N GLY A 8 56.65 -10.67 -3.03
CA GLY A 8 55.94 -9.46 -2.61
C GLY A 8 54.42 -9.55 -2.61
N ARG A 9 53.89 -10.11 -1.51
CA ARG A 9 52.75 -9.55 -0.74
C ARG A 9 51.35 -9.76 -1.34
N GLU A 10 50.69 -10.78 -0.78
CA GLU A 10 49.25 -10.78 -0.55
C GLU A 10 48.83 -9.41 0.00
N ARG A 11 47.96 -8.72 -0.74
CA ARG A 11 47.08 -7.71 -0.17
C ARG A 11 45.67 -8.22 -0.38
N GLN A 12 45.12 -8.75 0.72
CA GLN A 12 43.71 -8.61 1.03
C GLN A 12 43.30 -7.17 0.72
N GLY A 13 42.54 -7.02 -0.36
CA GLY A 13 41.72 -5.85 -0.61
C GLY A 13 40.28 -6.27 -0.32
N GLU A 14 39.97 -6.41 0.97
CA GLU A 14 38.61 -6.45 1.48
C GLU A 14 37.94 -5.14 1.05
N SER A 15 37.25 -5.17 -0.08
CA SER A 15 36.42 -4.06 -0.53
C SER A 15 35.15 -4.10 0.28
N SER A 16 35.24 -3.38 1.39
CA SER A 16 34.16 -2.94 2.26
C SER A 16 32.84 -2.77 1.53
N ASN A 17 31.85 -3.46 2.09
CA ASN A 17 30.42 -3.30 1.93
C ASN A 17 30.02 -1.82 1.80
N ALA A 18 30.01 -1.32 0.56
CA ALA A 18 29.34 -0.07 0.24
C ALA A 18 27.85 -0.38 0.21
N GLY A 19 27.16 -0.01 1.31
CA GLY A 19 25.72 -0.08 1.45
C GLY A 19 25.00 0.48 0.23
N GLY A 20 24.63 -0.42 -0.68
CA GLY A 20 23.75 -0.12 -1.80
C GLY A 20 22.40 0.21 -1.21
N LYS A 21 22.03 1.49 -1.23
CA LYS A 21 20.66 1.93 -0.94
C LYS A 21 19.71 0.98 -1.71
N PRO A 22 18.75 0.32 -1.05
CA PRO A 22 17.86 -0.61 -1.71
C PRO A 22 17.27 0.07 -2.95
N GLY A 23 17.54 -0.49 -4.14
CA GLY A 23 17.01 0.08 -5.38
C GLY A 23 15.50 0.25 -5.24
N LEU A 24 14.98 1.45 -5.54
CA LEU A 24 13.58 1.77 -5.33
C LEU A 24 12.72 0.73 -6.06
N ARG A 25 12.04 -0.12 -5.28
CA ARG A 25 11.15 -1.14 -5.83
C ARG A 25 9.96 -0.43 -6.47
N LYS A 26 9.61 -0.83 -7.70
CA LYS A 26 8.44 -0.29 -8.38
C LYS A 26 7.20 -0.50 -7.51
N PRO A 27 6.30 0.50 -7.40
CA PRO A 27 5.08 0.35 -6.62
C PRO A 27 4.24 -0.80 -7.20
N VAL A 28 3.85 -1.73 -6.34
CA VAL A 28 2.96 -2.84 -6.70
C VAL A 28 1.52 -2.40 -6.46
N PHE A 29 0.69 -2.52 -7.49
CA PHE A 29 -0.74 -2.28 -7.39
C PHE A 29 -1.44 -3.61 -7.11
N THR A 30 -2.29 -3.58 -6.08
CA THR A 30 -3.08 -4.73 -5.62
C THR A 30 -4.51 -4.64 -6.17
N LYS A 31 -5.27 -5.74 -6.10
CA LYS A 31 -6.70 -5.76 -6.45
C LYS A 31 -7.55 -5.88 -5.18
N VAL A 32 -8.79 -5.42 -5.24
CA VAL A 32 -9.75 -5.51 -4.13
C VAL A 32 -9.88 -6.96 -3.64
N ASP A 33 -10.04 -7.91 -4.57
CA ASP A 33 -10.18 -9.35 -4.30
C ASP A 33 -9.03 -9.97 -3.47
N LEU A 34 -7.87 -9.30 -3.39
CA LEU A 34 -6.68 -9.80 -2.68
C LEU A 34 -6.46 -9.15 -1.31
N LEU A 35 -7.34 -8.24 -0.89
CA LEU A 35 -7.23 -7.56 0.39
C LEU A 35 -7.52 -8.51 1.55
N LYS A 36 -6.73 -8.39 2.63
CA LYS A 36 -6.85 -9.24 3.82
C LYS A 36 -6.97 -8.41 5.10
N PRO A 37 -7.67 -8.91 6.14
CA PRO A 37 -7.74 -8.22 7.43
C PRO A 37 -6.35 -7.93 7.99
N GLY A 38 -6.18 -6.77 8.64
CA GLY A 38 -4.92 -6.39 9.31
C GLY A 38 -3.74 -6.05 8.39
N THR A 39 -3.94 -5.99 7.07
CA THR A 39 -2.87 -5.66 6.11
C THR A 39 -2.83 -4.17 5.77
N GLY A 40 -1.65 -3.66 5.38
CA GLY A 40 -1.46 -2.24 5.04
C GLY A 40 -0.44 -2.01 3.93
N GLY A 41 -0.33 -0.77 3.46
CA GLY A 41 0.61 -0.38 2.40
C GLY A 41 0.13 -0.69 0.98
N HIS A 42 -1.18 -0.86 0.78
CA HIS A 42 -1.76 -1.18 -0.52
C HIS A 42 -1.75 0.03 -1.43
N ASN A 43 -1.37 -0.19 -2.68
CA ASN A 43 -1.65 0.75 -3.76
C ASN A 43 -2.77 0.16 -4.61
N LEU A 44 -3.81 0.94 -4.86
CA LEU A 44 -5.04 0.48 -5.52
C LEU A 44 -5.50 1.56 -6.50
N THR A 45 -5.98 1.13 -7.66
CA THR A 45 -6.81 1.97 -8.53
C THR A 45 -8.26 1.56 -8.32
N VAL A 46 -9.09 2.49 -7.86
CA VAL A 46 -10.49 2.22 -7.52
C VAL A 46 -11.40 3.19 -8.25
N LYS A 47 -12.60 2.73 -8.58
CA LYS A 47 -13.67 3.57 -9.13
C LYS A 47 -14.72 3.76 -8.06
N VAL A 48 -15.06 5.02 -7.80
CA VAL A 48 -16.06 5.36 -6.78
C VAL A 48 -17.45 5.09 -7.36
N LEU A 49 -18.20 4.19 -6.72
CA LEU A 49 -19.59 3.88 -7.13
C LEU A 49 -20.61 4.73 -6.37
N ASN A 50 -20.40 4.88 -5.06
CA ASN A 50 -21.27 5.64 -4.18
C ASN A 50 -20.42 6.44 -3.18
N SER A 51 -20.90 7.62 -2.78
CA SER A 51 -20.25 8.52 -1.83
C SER A 51 -21.22 8.95 -0.75
N ILE A 52 -20.94 8.59 0.50
CA ILE A 52 -21.73 9.01 1.67
C ILE A 52 -20.85 9.87 2.56
N ALA A 53 -21.26 11.13 2.76
CA ALA A 53 -20.61 12.01 3.72
C ALA A 53 -21.08 11.65 5.13
N VAL A 54 -20.20 11.04 5.93
CA VAL A 54 -20.48 10.75 7.35
C VAL A 54 -20.13 12.00 8.18
N PRO A 55 -21.00 12.44 9.11
CA PRO A 55 -20.69 13.57 9.98
C PRO A 55 -19.38 13.33 10.73
N PRO A 56 -18.42 14.29 10.70
CA PRO A 56 -17.15 14.11 11.40
C PRO A 56 -17.40 14.07 12.91
N LYS A 57 -16.97 12.99 13.57
CA LYS A 57 -16.81 12.99 15.03
C LYS A 57 -15.48 13.67 15.37
N GLY A 58 -15.50 14.98 15.56
CA GLY A 58 -14.35 15.76 15.99
C GLY A 58 -13.68 16.56 14.86
N ARG A 59 -12.39 16.30 14.60
CA ARG A 59 -11.54 17.12 13.71
C ARG A 59 -12.17 17.22 12.31
N PRO A 60 -12.24 18.42 11.69
CA PRO A 60 -12.76 18.57 10.34
C PRO A 60 -11.93 17.74 9.35
N VAL A 61 -12.61 16.90 8.57
CA VAL A 61 -12.00 16.24 7.41
C VAL A 61 -11.74 17.32 6.36
N SER A 62 -10.63 17.22 5.63
CA SER A 62 -10.36 18.16 4.55
C SER A 62 -11.49 18.09 3.52
N HIS A 63 -12.17 19.22 3.29
CA HIS A 63 -13.24 19.34 2.30
C HIS A 63 -12.80 18.85 0.91
N LEU A 64 -11.50 19.01 0.61
CA LEU A 64 -10.87 18.56 -0.63
C LEU A 64 -11.09 17.06 -0.91
N LEU A 65 -11.11 16.18 0.10
CA LEU A 65 -11.28 14.75 -0.13
C LEU A 65 -12.70 14.40 -0.58
N LEU A 66 -13.70 15.12 -0.07
CA LEU A 66 -15.11 14.94 -0.48
C LEU A 66 -15.30 15.31 -1.95
N ASP A 67 -14.57 16.31 -2.44
CA ASP A 67 -14.65 16.72 -3.83
C ASP A 67 -14.00 15.73 -4.80
N LEU A 68 -12.99 14.99 -4.36
CA LEU A 68 -12.30 13.97 -5.16
C LEU A 68 -13.10 12.65 -5.22
N MET A 69 -13.82 12.31 -4.14
CA MET A 69 -14.54 11.04 -3.99
C MET A 69 -15.98 11.11 -4.51
N LYS A 70 -16.16 11.63 -5.72
CA LYS A 70 -17.47 11.69 -6.40
C LYS A 70 -17.78 10.37 -7.13
N PRO A 71 -19.05 9.92 -7.18
CA PRO A 71 -19.44 8.76 -7.97
C PRO A 71 -19.00 8.91 -9.43
N GLY A 72 -18.47 7.84 -10.02
CA GLY A 72 -17.94 7.81 -11.37
C GLY A 72 -16.45 8.17 -11.48
N THR A 73 -15.85 8.81 -10.47
CA THR A 73 -14.43 9.17 -10.49
C THR A 73 -13.55 7.93 -10.28
N THR A 74 -12.44 7.87 -11.03
CA THR A 74 -11.38 6.89 -10.79
C THR A 74 -10.27 7.56 -9.98
N VAL A 75 -9.89 6.92 -8.87
CA VAL A 75 -8.84 7.41 -7.97
C VAL A 75 -7.82 6.33 -7.70
N ILE A 76 -6.58 6.76 -7.52
CA ILE A 76 -5.47 5.95 -7.05
C ILE A 76 -5.29 6.23 -5.56
N LEU A 77 -5.35 5.17 -4.76
CA LEU A 77 -5.07 5.20 -3.34
C LEU A 77 -3.68 4.61 -3.12
N ARG A 78 -2.79 5.38 -2.50
CA ARG A 78 -1.43 4.95 -2.18
C ARG A 78 -1.26 4.78 -0.68
N ASN A 79 -0.51 3.75 -0.29
CA ASN A 79 -0.27 3.39 1.11
C ASN A 79 -1.58 3.26 1.92
N ALA A 80 -2.62 2.69 1.30
CA ALA A 80 -3.88 2.43 1.97
C ALA A 80 -3.75 1.23 2.91
N LYS A 81 -4.49 1.28 4.02
CA LYS A 81 -4.55 0.22 5.02
C LYS A 81 -5.96 -0.34 5.16
N ILE A 82 -6.04 -1.58 5.61
CA ILE A 82 -7.29 -2.18 6.05
C ILE A 82 -7.50 -1.84 7.51
N ASP A 83 -8.57 -1.12 7.80
CA ASP A 83 -9.06 -0.87 9.14
C ASP A 83 -10.19 -1.84 9.45
N MET A 84 -10.14 -2.50 10.60
CA MET A 84 -11.21 -3.39 11.04
C MET A 84 -12.26 -2.59 11.77
N PHE A 85 -13.49 -2.61 11.27
CA PHE A 85 -14.62 -1.91 11.87
C PHE A 85 -15.77 -2.88 12.11
N LYS A 86 -16.05 -3.16 13.40
CA LYS A 86 -17.15 -4.04 13.84
C LYS A 86 -17.17 -5.40 13.12
N GLY A 87 -16.02 -6.05 12.99
CA GLY A 87 -15.89 -7.34 12.30
C GLY A 87 -15.66 -7.23 10.79
N SER A 88 -15.95 -6.10 10.15
CA SER A 88 -15.81 -5.95 8.70
C SER A 88 -14.58 -5.12 8.32
N MET A 89 -14.01 -5.41 7.15
CA MET A 89 -12.88 -4.65 6.61
C MET A 89 -13.33 -3.32 5.99
N ARG A 90 -12.54 -2.27 6.22
CA ARG A 90 -12.67 -0.98 5.52
C ARG A 90 -11.32 -0.54 4.99
N LEU A 91 -11.32 -0.02 3.76
CA LEU A 91 -10.12 0.58 3.18
C LEU A 91 -9.99 2.02 3.68
N ALA A 92 -8.87 2.35 4.31
CA ALA A 92 -8.58 3.67 4.85
C ALA A 92 -7.24 4.19 4.32
N VAL A 93 -7.15 5.50 4.10
CA VAL A 93 -5.91 6.19 3.77
C VAL A 93 -5.51 7.03 4.98
N ASP A 94 -4.31 6.82 5.51
CA ASP A 94 -3.83 7.52 6.69
C ASP A 94 -3.02 8.79 6.34
N LYS A 95 -2.37 9.41 7.33
CA LYS A 95 -1.57 10.63 7.17
C LYS A 95 -0.36 10.49 6.23
N TRP A 96 0.07 9.27 5.93
CA TRP A 96 1.20 8.98 5.04
C TRP A 96 0.72 8.53 3.64
N GLY A 97 -0.55 8.15 3.53
CA GLY A 97 -1.16 7.80 2.26
C GLY A 97 -1.52 9.00 1.40
N ARG A 98 -1.77 8.71 0.12
CA ARG A 98 -2.14 9.72 -0.89
C ARG A 98 -3.36 9.26 -1.66
N VAL A 99 -4.18 10.22 -2.06
CA VAL A 99 -5.32 10.04 -2.96
C VAL A 99 -5.06 10.89 -4.19
N GLU A 100 -4.99 10.26 -5.35
CA GLU A 100 -4.72 10.91 -6.64
C GLU A 100 -5.90 10.63 -7.57
N VAL A 101 -6.49 11.65 -8.18
CA VAL A 101 -7.46 11.43 -9.26
C VAL A 101 -6.69 11.06 -10.53
N THR A 102 -7.21 10.10 -11.28
CA THR A 102 -6.60 9.64 -12.52
C THR A 102 -7.65 9.58 -13.63
N GLU A 103 -7.18 9.30 -14.84
CA GLU A 103 -8.06 9.13 -15.99
C GLU A 103 -9.05 7.98 -15.74
N PRO A 104 -10.27 8.03 -16.32
CA PRO A 104 -11.25 6.97 -16.15
C PRO A 104 -10.68 5.61 -16.56
N ALA A 105 -10.56 4.69 -15.60
CA ALA A 105 -10.06 3.37 -15.91
C ALA A 105 -11.13 2.54 -16.63
N GLN A 106 -10.72 1.77 -17.63
CA GLN A 106 -11.60 0.99 -18.50
C GLN A 106 -12.00 -0.39 -17.95
N PHE A 107 -11.83 -0.63 -16.65
CA PHE A 107 -12.30 -1.87 -16.02
C PHE A 107 -13.73 -1.73 -15.48
N ALA A 108 -14.53 -2.78 -15.64
CA ALA A 108 -15.81 -2.91 -14.95
C ALA A 108 -15.58 -3.25 -13.47
N VAL A 109 -16.27 -2.54 -12.58
CA VAL A 109 -16.21 -2.83 -11.14
C VAL A 109 -17.07 -4.06 -10.87
N LYS A 110 -16.54 -5.02 -10.13
CA LYS A 110 -17.29 -6.20 -9.67
C LYS A 110 -18.09 -5.83 -8.43
N GLU A 111 -19.32 -5.37 -8.62
CA GLU A 111 -20.19 -4.91 -7.51
C GLU A 111 -20.59 -6.07 -6.56
N ASP A 112 -20.62 -7.30 -7.08
CA ASP A 112 -20.93 -8.50 -6.31
C ASP A 112 -19.86 -8.84 -5.26
N ASN A 113 -18.61 -8.38 -5.45
CA ASN A 113 -17.50 -8.67 -4.54
C ASN A 113 -17.29 -7.57 -3.50
N ASN A 114 -18.24 -7.44 -2.58
CA ASN A 114 -18.17 -6.42 -1.53
C ASN A 114 -17.53 -6.96 -0.24
N LEU A 115 -16.21 -6.83 -0.12
CA LEU A 115 -15.44 -7.24 1.07
C LEU A 115 -15.79 -6.47 2.35
N SER A 116 -16.50 -5.35 2.26
CA SER A 116 -16.94 -4.58 3.43
C SER A 116 -18.21 -5.13 4.08
N LEU A 117 -18.90 -6.06 3.42
CA LEU A 117 -20.03 -6.81 3.99
C LEU A 117 -19.60 -8.13 4.63
N VAL A 118 -18.36 -8.58 4.35
CA VAL A 118 -17.82 -9.79 4.93
C VAL A 118 -17.45 -9.52 6.39
N GLU A 119 -18.01 -10.32 7.29
CA GLU A 119 -17.66 -10.30 8.70
C GLU A 119 -16.53 -11.29 8.97
N TYR A 120 -15.51 -10.83 9.67
CA TYR A 120 -14.35 -11.58 10.12
C TYR A 120 -14.36 -11.66 11.64
N GLU A 121 -14.10 -12.85 12.16
CA GLU A 121 -13.94 -13.09 13.58
C GLU A 121 -12.45 -13.03 13.95
N LEU A 122 -12.14 -12.40 15.09
CA LEU A 122 -10.80 -12.45 15.65
C LEU A 122 -10.57 -13.81 16.30
N VAL A 123 -9.89 -14.70 15.57
CA VAL A 123 -9.44 -15.97 16.12
C VAL A 123 -8.17 -15.74 16.91
N ASN A 124 -8.27 -15.80 18.24
CA ASN A 124 -7.10 -15.91 19.12
C ASN A 124 -6.63 -17.35 19.05
N ILE A 125 -5.61 -17.63 18.24
CA ILE A 125 -4.92 -18.91 18.29
C ILE A 125 -4.10 -18.90 19.58
N ALA A 126 -4.63 -19.51 20.64
CA ALA A 126 -3.81 -19.88 21.78
C ALA A 126 -2.80 -20.93 21.27
N GLU A 127 -1.51 -20.60 21.31
CA GLU A 127 -0.46 -21.57 21.08
C GLU A 127 -0.61 -22.68 22.13
N GLU A 128 -0.79 -23.92 21.68
CA GLU A 128 -0.73 -25.12 22.53
C GLU A 128 0.72 -25.57 22.72
#